data_AF-A0A834ZCM3-F1
#
_entry.id   AF-A0A834ZCM3-F1
#
_cell.length_a   1.000
_cell.length_b   1.000
_cell.length_c   1.000
_cell.angle_alpha   90.00
_cell.angle_beta   90.00
_cell.angle_gamma   90.00
#
_symmetry.space_group_name_H-M   'P 1'
#
loop_
_entity.id
_entity.type
_entity.pdbx_description
1 polymer ?
#
loop_
_entity_poly.entity_id
_entity_poly.type
_entity_poly.pdbx_seq_one_letter_code
_entity_poly.pdbx_strand_id
1 'polypeptide(L)'
;MIKIGTKTEQKNASRAMFGLANFKIFIFTLVFGIVLIIRASRNCTRSLQWPLPLIILGVFLLLISVVGFFGSYDHGSFLLRLYLYVMFFIITALVAFIVFAYVVTAKGSGRSELNRAYRDYYLADYSGWLEERVSGSHWRKISSCIRDHSKVCKKMTRGVGETADMFFLRTLKPIESGCCKPPTECGFVYVNETTWDTGGGFVGSSNMDCTRWSNDQQQLCYSCDSCKAGVLASLKKSWRKVSYIYILVVVFLVIAYLGGWNSLNIQLENKK
;
A
#
# COMPACT_ATOMS: atom_id res chain seq x y z
N MET A 1 16.85 44.45 26.83
CA MET A 1 15.84 43.66 27.57
C MET A 1 14.85 43.09 26.57
N ILE A 2 14.89 41.78 26.33
CA ILE A 2 13.91 41.10 25.49
C ILE A 2 12.63 40.99 26.32
N LYS A 3 11.56 41.67 25.89
CA LYS A 3 10.26 41.67 26.55
C LYS A 3 9.62 40.29 26.30
N ILE A 4 9.82 39.37 27.23
CA ILE A 4 9.14 38.06 27.20
C ILE A 4 7.65 38.35 27.41
N GLY A 5 6.83 38.09 26.39
CA GLY A 5 5.37 38.31 26.43
C GLY A 5 4.73 37.61 27.63
N THR A 6 3.60 38.13 28.09
CA THR A 6 2.91 37.58 29.28
C THR A 6 2.60 36.09 29.07
N LYS A 7 2.66 35.27 30.15
CA LYS A 7 2.34 33.82 30.09
C LYS A 7 1.02 33.54 29.36
N THR A 8 0.06 34.47 29.45
CA THR A 8 -1.25 34.41 28.80
C THR A 8 -1.19 34.65 27.29
N GLU A 9 -0.40 35.62 26.81
CA GLU A 9 -0.14 35.81 25.37
C GLU A 9 0.59 34.61 24.76
N GLN A 10 1.58 34.08 25.46
CA GLN A 10 2.36 32.93 24.98
C GLN A 10 1.50 31.65 24.90
N LYS A 11 0.56 31.46 25.84
CA LYS A 11 -0.44 30.37 25.83
C LYS A 11 -1.46 30.53 24.70
N ASN A 12 -1.94 31.75 24.44
CA ASN A 12 -2.90 32.02 23.37
C ASN A 12 -2.28 31.87 21.97
N ALA A 13 -1.04 32.35 21.78
CA ALA A 13 -0.28 32.15 20.55
C ALA A 13 -0.02 30.67 20.27
N SER A 14 0.33 29.89 21.31
CA SER A 14 0.50 28.44 21.19
C SER A 14 -0.80 27.73 20.77
N ARG A 15 -1.92 28.06 21.41
CA ARG A 15 -3.26 27.52 21.05
C ARG A 15 -3.65 27.85 19.61
N ALA A 16 -3.43 29.09 19.17
CA ALA A 16 -3.69 29.51 17.79
C ALA A 16 -2.80 28.77 16.78
N MET A 17 -1.52 28.54 17.10
CA MET A 17 -0.62 27.73 16.26
C MET A 17 -1.07 26.27 16.15
N PHE A 18 -1.48 25.64 17.26
CA PHE A 18 -2.03 24.28 17.24
C PHE A 18 -3.32 24.18 16.44
N GLY A 19 -4.24 25.16 16.59
CA GLY A 19 -5.47 25.24 15.80
C GLY A 19 -5.18 25.36 14.30
N LEU A 20 -4.25 26.24 13.91
CA LEU A 20 -3.85 26.42 12.52
C LEU A 20 -3.18 25.17 11.95
N ALA A 21 -2.36 24.47 12.74
CA ALA A 21 -1.73 23.21 12.35
C ALA A 21 -2.78 22.11 12.12
N ASN A 22 -3.75 21.96 13.02
CA ASN A 22 -4.85 20.99 12.87
C ASN A 22 -5.75 21.31 11.68
N PHE A 23 -6.00 22.59 11.39
CA PHE A 23 -6.75 23.01 10.21
C PHE A 23 -6.01 22.67 8.91
N LYS A 24 -4.69 22.92 8.85
CA LYS A 24 -3.86 22.52 7.70
C LYS A 24 -3.82 21.00 7.52
N ILE A 25 -3.74 20.23 8.61
CA ILE A 25 -3.85 18.78 8.59
C ILE A 25 -5.21 18.38 8.04
N PHE A 26 -6.31 18.93 8.54
CA PHE A 26 -7.65 18.64 8.03
C PHE A 26 -7.78 18.85 6.52
N ILE A 27 -7.37 20.02 6.01
CA ILE A 27 -7.42 20.30 4.57
C ILE A 27 -6.51 19.36 3.76
N PHE A 28 -5.28 19.11 4.24
CA PHE A 28 -4.36 18.17 3.59
C PHE A 28 -4.98 16.78 3.48
N THR A 29 -5.65 16.33 4.54
CA THR A 29 -6.23 14.98 4.63
C THR A 29 -7.45 14.82 3.75
N LEU A 30 -8.26 15.88 3.62
CA LEU A 30 -9.42 15.94 2.74
C LEU A 30 -8.98 15.94 1.27
N VAL A 31 -8.00 16.77 0.90
CA VAL A 31 -7.42 16.79 -0.45
C VAL A 31 -6.75 15.46 -0.78
N PHE A 32 -5.98 14.89 0.15
CA PHE A 32 -5.32 13.60 -0.02
C PHE A 32 -6.35 12.47 -0.20
N GLY A 33 -7.42 12.45 0.60
CA GLY A 33 -8.53 11.51 0.47
C GLY A 33 -9.23 11.58 -0.88
N ILE A 34 -9.56 12.78 -1.35
CA ILE A 34 -10.16 13.01 -2.68
C ILE A 34 -9.23 12.53 -3.79
N VAL A 35 -7.96 12.92 -3.75
CA VAL A 35 -6.95 12.51 -4.73
C VAL A 35 -6.76 10.99 -4.73
N LEU A 36 -6.86 10.33 -3.57
CA LEU A 36 -6.82 8.89 -3.47
C LEU A 36 -8.06 8.22 -4.06
N ILE A 37 -9.26 8.76 -3.86
CA ILE A 37 -10.50 8.25 -4.48
C ILE A 37 -10.41 8.34 -6.01
N ILE A 38 -9.88 9.45 -6.53
CA ILE A 38 -9.64 9.67 -7.96
C ILE A 38 -8.51 8.76 -8.50
N ARG A 39 -7.47 8.49 -7.71
CA ARG A 39 -6.44 7.52 -8.10
C ARG A 39 -6.94 6.08 -8.02
N ALA A 40 -7.79 5.77 -7.05
CA ALA A 40 -8.41 4.46 -6.92
C ALA A 40 -9.28 4.15 -8.14
N SER A 41 -10.01 5.11 -8.72
CA SER A 41 -10.79 4.87 -9.95
C SER A 41 -9.92 4.53 -11.17
N ARG A 42 -8.67 4.99 -11.18
CA ARG A 42 -7.69 4.66 -12.24
C ARG A 42 -6.88 3.40 -11.95
N ASN A 43 -6.92 2.87 -10.73
CA ASN A 43 -6.16 1.68 -10.34
C ASN A 43 -6.99 0.42 -10.60
N CYS A 44 -6.50 -0.45 -11.49
CA CYS A 44 -7.16 -1.71 -11.86
C CYS A 44 -7.25 -2.75 -10.77
N THR A 45 -6.47 -2.56 -9.71
CA THR A 45 -6.53 -3.36 -8.50
C THR A 45 -7.63 -2.90 -7.53
N ARG A 46 -8.50 -1.94 -7.89
CA ARG A 46 -9.59 -1.41 -7.03
C ARG A 46 -10.52 -2.48 -6.42
N SER A 47 -10.64 -3.67 -7.03
CA SER A 47 -11.38 -4.81 -6.45
C SER A 47 -10.56 -5.71 -5.52
N LEU A 48 -9.22 -5.71 -5.65
CA LEU A 48 -8.31 -6.53 -4.84
C LEU A 48 -7.77 -5.75 -3.64
N GLN A 49 -7.47 -4.47 -3.87
CA GLN A 49 -7.17 -3.48 -2.86
C GLN A 49 -8.50 -2.93 -2.38
N TRP A 50 -9.17 -3.68 -1.50
CA TRP A 50 -10.32 -3.16 -0.77
C TRP A 50 -9.98 -1.74 -0.27
N PRO A 51 -10.91 -0.79 -0.33
CA PRO A 51 -10.66 0.58 0.09
C PRO A 51 -10.38 0.70 1.61
N LEU A 52 -10.42 -0.42 2.35
CA LEU A 52 -10.18 -0.52 3.78
C LEU A 52 -8.94 0.25 4.26
N PRO A 53 -7.71 0.05 3.75
CA PRO A 53 -6.52 0.75 4.24
C PRO A 53 -6.55 2.26 4.00
N LEU A 54 -7.34 2.76 3.03
CA LEU A 54 -7.39 4.18 2.71
C LEU A 54 -8.60 4.87 3.36
N ILE A 55 -9.71 4.15 3.50
CA ILE A 55 -10.87 4.55 4.31
C ILE A 55 -10.46 4.64 5.77
N ILE A 56 -9.72 3.65 6.28
CA ILE A 56 -9.06 3.65 7.59
C ILE A 56 -8.28 4.97 7.71
N LEU A 57 -7.32 5.26 6.83
CA LEU A 57 -6.54 6.49 6.89
C LEU A 57 -7.40 7.76 6.93
N GLY A 58 -8.42 7.85 6.08
CA GLY A 58 -9.33 9.00 6.02
C GLY A 58 -10.15 9.18 7.30
N VAL A 59 -10.66 8.10 7.87
CA VAL A 59 -11.39 8.12 9.15
C VAL A 59 -10.44 8.51 10.29
N PHE A 60 -9.21 8.00 10.32
CA PHE A 60 -8.22 8.38 11.34
C PHE A 60 -7.84 9.85 11.30
N LEU A 61 -7.63 10.39 10.10
CA LEU A 61 -7.27 11.79 9.93
C LEU A 61 -8.42 12.74 10.31
N LEU A 62 -9.66 12.34 10.00
CA LEU A 62 -10.86 13.05 10.43
C LEU A 62 -10.99 13.03 11.96
N LEU A 63 -10.74 11.88 12.60
CA LEU A 63 -10.74 11.77 14.07
C LEU A 63 -9.65 12.63 14.72
N ILE A 64 -8.42 12.64 14.19
CA ILE A 64 -7.33 13.49 14.70
C ILE A 64 -7.70 14.97 14.60
N SER A 65 -8.30 15.40 13.49
CA SER A 65 -8.72 16.80 13.30
C SER A 65 -9.86 17.22 14.24
N VAL A 66 -10.87 16.38 14.42
CA VAL A 66 -11.98 16.64 15.36
C VAL A 66 -11.44 16.73 16.79
N VAL A 67 -10.52 15.85 17.14
CA VAL A 67 -9.94 15.76 18.48
C VAL A 67 -8.98 16.91 18.79
N GLY A 68 -8.17 17.36 17.82
CA GLY A 68 -7.32 18.54 17.93
C GLY A 68 -8.11 19.85 18.09
N PHE A 69 -9.36 19.87 17.61
CA PHE A 69 -10.29 20.98 17.79
C PHE A 69 -10.85 21.02 19.23
N PHE A 70 -11.23 19.86 19.80
CA PHE A 70 -11.77 19.78 21.16
C PHE A 70 -10.70 19.89 22.27
N GLY A 71 -9.44 19.55 22.00
CA GLY A 71 -8.33 19.77 22.95
C GLY A 71 -8.00 21.25 23.21
N SER A 72 -8.51 22.16 22.37
CA SER A 72 -8.28 23.61 22.48
C SER A 72 -9.30 24.34 23.39
N TYR A 73 -10.48 23.75 23.63
CA TYR A 73 -11.54 24.36 24.43
C TYR A 73 -11.53 23.81 25.88
N ASP A 74 -10.86 24.56 26.75
CA ASP A 74 -10.79 24.57 28.23
C ASP A 74 -11.08 23.31 29.12
N HIS A 75 -10.07 23.05 29.98
CA HIS A 75 -10.10 22.79 31.44
C HIS A 75 -10.98 21.68 32.09
N GLY A 76 -11.62 20.79 31.34
CA GLY A 76 -12.31 19.63 31.91
C GLY A 76 -11.44 18.37 32.02
N SER A 77 -11.16 17.87 33.24
CA SER A 77 -10.52 16.55 33.46
C SER A 77 -11.28 15.40 32.76
N PHE A 78 -12.59 15.58 32.56
CA PHE A 78 -13.48 14.63 31.89
C PHE A 78 -13.24 14.54 30.37
N LEU A 79 -13.14 15.67 29.68
CA LEU A 79 -12.87 15.72 28.23
C LEU A 79 -11.50 15.12 27.90
N LEU A 80 -10.48 15.39 28.72
CA LEU A 80 -9.15 14.81 28.56
C LEU A 80 -9.16 13.29 28.79
N ARG A 81 -9.97 12.79 29.75
CA ARG A 81 -10.12 11.35 30.00
C ARG A 81 -10.82 10.65 28.84
N LEU A 82 -11.91 11.24 28.32
CA LEU A 82 -12.59 10.73 27.13
C LEU A 82 -11.66 10.71 25.91
N TYR A 83 -10.85 11.76 25.73
CA TYR A 83 -9.82 11.84 24.69
C TYR A 83 -8.83 10.66 24.77
N LEU A 84 -8.25 10.41 25.94
CA LEU A 84 -7.32 9.30 26.14
C LEU A 84 -7.98 7.95 25.89
N TYR A 85 -9.24 7.78 26.32
CA TYR A 85 -10.01 6.56 26.05
C TYR A 85 -10.18 6.31 24.55
N VAL A 86 -10.65 7.31 23.79
CA VAL A 86 -10.80 7.19 22.32
C VAL A 86 -9.46 6.95 21.63
N MET A 87 -8.40 7.66 22.04
CA MET A 87 -7.05 7.48 21.49
C MET A 87 -6.52 6.06 21.71
N PHE A 88 -6.80 5.43 22.85
CA PHE A 88 -6.39 4.06 23.12
C PHE A 88 -7.01 3.05 22.13
N PHE A 89 -8.32 3.16 21.84
CA PHE A 89 -8.96 2.29 20.84
C PHE A 89 -8.43 2.54 19.44
N ILE A 90 -8.15 3.80 19.09
CA ILE A 90 -7.56 4.17 17.81
C ILE A 90 -6.18 3.51 17.63
N ILE A 91 -5.30 3.64 18.63
CA ILE A 91 -3.96 3.02 18.61
C ILE A 91 -4.09 1.51 18.49
N THR A 92 -4.97 0.89 19.27
CA THR A 92 -5.19 -0.57 19.26
C THR A 92 -5.68 -1.05 17.90
N ALA A 93 -6.65 -0.36 17.29
CA ALA A 93 -7.17 -0.69 15.96
C ALA A 93 -6.10 -0.55 14.87
N LEU A 94 -5.25 0.48 14.94
CA LEU A 94 -4.14 0.68 14.00
C LEU A 94 -3.09 -0.42 14.13
N VAL A 95 -2.71 -0.78 15.36
CA VAL A 95 -1.75 -1.87 15.61
C VAL A 95 -2.32 -3.20 15.09
N ALA A 96 -3.59 -3.51 15.37
CA ALA A 96 -4.25 -4.70 14.86
C ALA A 96 -4.27 -4.75 13.32
N PHE A 97 -4.56 -3.62 12.67
CA PHE A 97 -4.51 -3.52 11.21
C PHE A 97 -3.10 -3.72 10.64
N ILE A 98 -2.08 -3.16 11.28
CA ILE A 98 -0.68 -3.34 10.88
C ILE A 98 -0.30 -4.82 10.98
N VAL A 99 -0.61 -5.48 12.11
CA VAL A 99 -0.34 -6.92 12.31
C VAL A 99 -1.05 -7.75 11.24
N PHE A 100 -2.34 -7.51 11.01
CA PHE A 100 -3.09 -8.17 9.95
C PHE A 100 -2.43 -8.00 8.58
N ALA A 101 -2.05 -6.77 8.21
CA ALA A 101 -1.38 -6.49 6.94
C ALA A 101 -0.06 -7.26 6.79
N TYR A 102 0.74 -7.39 7.86
CA TYR A 102 1.97 -8.18 7.82
C TYR A 102 1.68 -9.68 7.70
N VAL A 103 0.70 -10.21 8.45
CA VAL A 103 0.32 -11.63 8.40
C VAL A 103 -0.13 -12.02 7.00
N VAL A 104 -1.05 -11.26 6.39
CA VAL A 104 -1.57 -11.58 5.05
C VAL A 104 -0.56 -11.33 3.93
N THR A 105 0.48 -10.52 4.18
CA THR A 105 1.54 -10.26 3.21
C THR A 105 2.86 -10.99 3.52
N ALA A 106 2.91 -11.87 4.52
CA ALA A 106 4.16 -12.53 4.91
C ALA A 106 4.73 -13.39 3.76
N LYS A 107 3.87 -14.21 3.13
CA LYS A 107 4.26 -15.17 2.08
C LYS A 107 4.40 -14.53 0.69
N GLY A 108 5.10 -15.22 -0.21
CA GLY A 108 5.32 -14.83 -1.60
C GLY A 108 6.30 -13.67 -1.81
N SER A 109 7.59 -13.99 -1.98
CA SER A 109 8.68 -13.03 -2.24
C SER A 109 9.16 -13.01 -3.70
N GLY A 110 8.58 -13.86 -4.55
CA GLY A 110 9.11 -14.21 -5.87
C GLY A 110 10.37 -15.07 -5.74
N ARG A 111 10.65 -15.86 -6.78
CA ARG A 111 11.83 -16.71 -6.91
C ARG A 111 12.85 -15.99 -7.80
N SER A 112 14.11 -16.08 -7.42
CA SER A 112 15.22 -15.57 -8.22
C SER A 112 15.69 -16.68 -9.15
N GLU A 113 15.95 -16.32 -10.40
CA GLU A 113 16.50 -17.25 -11.39
C GLU A 113 17.96 -16.92 -11.68
N LEU A 114 18.74 -17.94 -12.06
CA LEU A 114 20.16 -17.76 -12.39
C LEU A 114 20.31 -16.82 -13.60
N ASN A 115 21.27 -15.90 -13.54
CA ASN A 115 21.54 -14.91 -14.60
C ASN A 115 20.34 -14.00 -14.94
N ARG A 116 19.44 -13.77 -13.99
CA ARG A 116 18.30 -12.84 -14.11
C ARG A 116 18.26 -11.88 -12.92
N ALA A 117 18.14 -10.58 -13.19
CA ALA A 117 17.97 -9.55 -12.16
C ALA A 117 16.50 -9.41 -11.70
N TYR A 118 15.55 -9.80 -12.55
CA TYR A 118 14.14 -9.85 -12.20
C TYR A 118 13.77 -11.16 -11.49
N ARG A 119 12.60 -11.17 -10.85
CA ARG A 119 12.05 -12.34 -10.15
C ARG A 119 10.86 -12.92 -10.89
N ASP A 120 10.71 -14.23 -10.79
CA ASP A 120 9.51 -14.93 -11.22
C ASP A 120 8.55 -15.11 -10.05
N TYR A 121 7.26 -15.07 -10.33
CA TYR A 121 6.21 -15.07 -9.31
C TYR A 121 5.27 -16.23 -9.58
N TYR A 122 5.13 -17.11 -8.61
CA TYR A 122 4.28 -18.28 -8.69
C TYR A 122 3.14 -18.15 -7.70
N LEU A 123 1.91 -18.48 -8.13
CA LEU A 123 0.74 -18.34 -7.27
C LEU A 123 0.83 -19.24 -6.04
N ALA A 124 1.45 -20.42 -6.18
CA ALA A 124 1.68 -21.38 -5.09
C ALA A 124 2.54 -20.83 -3.93
N ASP A 125 3.33 -19.76 -4.15
CA ASP A 125 4.08 -19.10 -3.09
C ASP A 125 3.19 -18.19 -2.22
N TYR A 126 1.94 -17.97 -2.64
CA TYR A 126 0.90 -17.25 -1.92
C TYR A 126 -0.12 -18.27 -1.40
N SER A 127 -0.67 -18.03 -0.21
CA SER A 127 -1.69 -18.90 0.37
C SER A 127 -2.64 -18.11 1.26
N GLY A 128 -3.87 -18.59 1.42
CA GLY A 128 -4.87 -18.01 2.33
C GLY A 128 -5.62 -16.85 1.69
N TRP A 129 -5.84 -15.77 2.45
CA TRP A 129 -6.74 -14.68 2.05
C TRP A 129 -6.37 -13.98 0.73
N LEU A 130 -5.07 -13.85 0.43
CA LEU A 130 -4.60 -13.12 -0.76
C LEU A 130 -4.86 -13.92 -2.06
N GLU A 131 -4.66 -15.23 -2.01
CA GLU A 131 -4.80 -16.14 -3.15
C GLU A 131 -6.28 -16.29 -3.54
N GLU A 132 -7.17 -16.46 -2.55
CA GLU A 132 -8.62 -16.61 -2.77
C GLU A 132 -9.22 -15.42 -3.52
N ARG A 133 -8.64 -14.23 -3.35
CA ARG A 133 -9.11 -13.01 -4.01
C ARG A 133 -8.80 -12.99 -5.52
N VAL A 134 -7.75 -13.69 -5.95
CA VAL A 134 -7.34 -13.77 -7.38
C VAL A 134 -7.75 -15.06 -8.07
N SER A 135 -8.15 -16.09 -7.33
CA SER A 135 -8.66 -17.34 -7.90
C SER A 135 -10.13 -17.26 -8.32
N GLY A 136 -10.91 -16.31 -7.79
CA GLY A 136 -12.34 -16.18 -8.07
C GLY A 136 -12.73 -15.44 -9.36
N SER A 137 -14.04 -15.34 -9.59
CA SER A 137 -14.69 -14.69 -10.76
C SER A 137 -14.33 -13.20 -10.96
N HIS A 138 -13.73 -12.57 -9.95
CA HIS A 138 -13.28 -11.18 -9.97
C HIS A 138 -12.04 -10.97 -10.84
N TRP A 139 -11.21 -11.99 -11.06
CA TRP A 139 -9.96 -11.86 -11.83
C TRP A 139 -10.20 -11.30 -13.23
N ARG A 140 -11.29 -11.71 -13.90
CA ARG A 140 -11.65 -11.25 -15.24
C ARG A 140 -11.78 -9.72 -15.35
N LYS A 141 -12.30 -9.05 -14.30
CA LYS A 141 -12.40 -7.59 -14.26
C LYS A 141 -11.05 -6.91 -14.03
N ILE A 142 -10.17 -7.60 -13.31
CA ILE A 142 -8.84 -7.08 -12.92
C ILE A 142 -7.89 -7.20 -14.10
N SER A 143 -7.84 -8.37 -14.74
CA SER A 143 -7.01 -8.62 -15.92
C SER A 143 -7.41 -7.72 -17.08
N SER A 144 -8.71 -7.54 -17.35
CA SER A 144 -9.19 -6.62 -18.39
C SER A 144 -8.76 -5.18 -18.09
N CYS A 145 -8.90 -4.70 -16.85
CA CYS A 145 -8.45 -3.36 -16.54
C CYS A 145 -6.92 -3.20 -16.68
N ILE A 146 -6.13 -4.19 -16.20
CA ILE A 146 -4.66 -4.13 -16.32
C ILE A 146 -4.27 -4.01 -17.79
N ARG A 147 -4.85 -4.84 -18.65
CA ARG A 147 -4.65 -4.78 -20.09
C ARG A 147 -5.05 -3.43 -20.67
N ASP A 148 -6.27 -2.97 -20.42
CA ASP A 148 -6.90 -1.89 -21.17
C ASP A 148 -6.51 -0.49 -20.64
N HIS A 149 -6.50 -0.32 -19.31
CA HIS A 149 -6.29 0.98 -18.67
C HIS A 149 -4.86 1.17 -18.18
N SER A 150 -4.25 0.16 -17.56
CA SER A 150 -2.92 0.32 -16.95
C SER A 150 -1.81 0.30 -18.01
N LYS A 151 -2.03 -0.43 -19.12
CA LYS A 151 -1.11 -0.61 -20.25
C LYS A 151 0.31 -0.96 -19.79
N VAL A 152 0.41 -1.79 -18.75
CA VAL A 152 1.69 -2.12 -18.08
C VAL A 152 2.69 -2.74 -19.06
N CYS A 153 2.26 -3.72 -19.85
CA CYS A 153 3.14 -4.38 -20.81
C CYS A 153 3.57 -3.45 -21.95
N LYS A 154 2.65 -2.59 -22.43
CA LYS A 154 3.00 -1.56 -23.41
C LYS A 154 4.03 -0.55 -22.88
N LYS A 155 4.01 -0.25 -21.58
CA LYS A 155 5.01 0.64 -20.93
C LYS A 155 6.34 -0.05 -20.63
N MET A 156 6.38 -1.39 -20.70
CA MET A 156 7.60 -2.17 -20.51
C MET A 156 8.45 -2.14 -21.77
N THR A 157 7.82 -2.19 -22.94
CA THR A 157 8.43 -2.03 -24.26
C THR A 157 9.06 -0.65 -24.42
N ARG A 158 10.35 -0.59 -24.75
CA ARG A 158 11.10 0.67 -24.91
C ARG A 158 11.19 1.16 -26.36
N GLY A 159 10.74 0.35 -27.32
CA GLY A 159 10.72 0.71 -28.74
C GLY A 159 12.11 0.75 -29.40
N VAL A 160 13.15 0.34 -28.67
CA VAL A 160 14.52 0.14 -29.17
C VAL A 160 14.80 -1.34 -29.03
N GLY A 161 15.41 -1.97 -30.03
CA GLY A 161 15.77 -3.40 -29.98
C GLY A 161 16.74 -3.67 -28.81
N GLU A 162 16.19 -4.12 -27.67
CA GLU A 162 16.93 -4.48 -26.48
C GLU A 162 17.42 -5.93 -26.64
N THR A 163 18.72 -6.17 -26.46
CA THR A 163 19.28 -7.53 -26.51
C THR A 163 18.82 -8.36 -25.30
N ALA A 164 18.86 -9.68 -25.44
CA ALA A 164 18.41 -10.59 -24.38
C ALA A 164 19.16 -10.35 -23.05
N ASP A 165 20.49 -10.18 -23.10
CA ASP A 165 21.30 -9.94 -21.88
C ASP A 165 20.92 -8.64 -21.16
N MET A 166 20.65 -7.57 -21.92
CA MET A 166 20.22 -6.29 -21.36
C MET A 166 18.85 -6.42 -20.69
N PHE A 167 17.94 -7.17 -21.32
CA PHE A 167 16.63 -7.46 -20.75
C PHE A 167 16.72 -8.29 -19.46
N PHE A 168 17.58 -9.31 -19.43
CA PHE A 168 17.78 -10.20 -18.29
C PHE A 168 18.35 -9.48 -17.06
N LEU A 169 19.13 -8.42 -17.26
CA LEU A 169 19.66 -7.57 -16.20
C LEU A 169 18.70 -6.47 -15.75
N ARG A 170 17.53 -6.34 -16.38
CA ARG A 170 16.55 -5.30 -16.06
C ARG A 170 15.82 -5.61 -14.75
N THR A 171 15.68 -4.59 -13.91
CA THR A 171 14.81 -4.65 -12.73
C THR A 171 13.35 -4.43 -13.14
N LEU A 172 12.60 -5.52 -13.32
CA LEU A 172 11.18 -5.46 -13.65
C LEU A 172 10.31 -5.29 -12.41
N LYS A 173 9.18 -4.58 -12.54
CA LYS A 173 8.15 -4.57 -11.49
C LYS A 173 7.50 -5.96 -11.42
N PRO A 174 6.97 -6.36 -10.24
CA PRO A 174 6.37 -7.68 -10.11
C PRO A 174 5.25 -7.98 -11.12
N ILE A 175 4.40 -6.98 -11.40
CA ILE A 175 3.33 -7.09 -12.39
C ILE A 175 3.84 -7.12 -13.84
N GLU A 176 4.98 -6.49 -14.13
CA GLU A 176 5.64 -6.55 -15.45
C GLU A 176 6.18 -7.97 -15.67
N SER A 177 6.90 -8.51 -14.70
CA SER A 177 7.47 -9.86 -14.76
C SER A 177 6.41 -10.97 -14.83
N GLY A 178 5.29 -10.83 -14.11
CA GLY A 178 4.25 -11.85 -14.06
C GLY A 178 3.26 -11.85 -15.23
N CYS A 179 2.99 -10.68 -15.85
CA CYS A 179 1.94 -10.57 -16.88
C CYS A 179 2.48 -10.37 -18.30
N CYS A 180 3.68 -9.80 -18.45
CA CYS A 180 4.19 -9.30 -19.73
C CYS A 180 5.27 -10.18 -20.35
N LYS A 181 5.72 -11.22 -19.64
CA LYS A 181 6.66 -12.22 -20.13
C LYS A 181 6.23 -13.62 -19.66
N PRO A 182 6.65 -14.70 -20.35
CA PRO A 182 6.43 -16.05 -19.88
C PRO A 182 7.28 -16.37 -18.63
N PRO A 183 6.91 -17.39 -17.83
CA PRO A 183 7.77 -17.95 -16.79
C PRO A 183 9.11 -18.42 -17.37
N THR A 184 10.21 -18.24 -16.64
CA THR A 184 11.56 -18.61 -17.14
C THR A 184 11.69 -20.12 -17.33
N GLU A 185 11.00 -20.92 -16.51
CA GLU A 185 10.97 -22.39 -16.61
C GLU A 185 10.31 -22.92 -17.88
N CYS A 186 9.61 -22.09 -18.65
CA CYS A 186 9.09 -22.48 -19.96
C CYS A 186 10.18 -22.62 -21.03
N GLY A 187 11.37 -22.04 -20.80
CA GLY A 187 12.51 -22.17 -21.72
C GLY A 187 12.34 -21.45 -23.06
N PHE A 188 11.43 -20.49 -23.16
CA PHE A 188 11.20 -19.75 -24.40
C PHE A 188 12.39 -18.84 -24.73
N VAL A 189 12.64 -18.68 -26.03
CA VAL A 189 13.73 -17.86 -26.57
C VAL A 189 13.27 -16.41 -26.66
N TYR A 190 14.08 -15.52 -26.10
CA TYR A 190 13.81 -14.08 -26.15
C TYR A 190 13.89 -13.57 -27.59
N VAL A 191 12.83 -12.90 -28.05
CA VAL A 191 12.82 -12.16 -29.32
C VAL A 191 12.69 -10.66 -29.03
N ASN A 192 11.72 -10.30 -28.20
CA ASN A 192 11.49 -8.92 -27.76
C ASN A 192 10.82 -8.90 -26.37
N GLU A 193 10.60 -7.73 -25.76
CA GLU A 193 10.20 -7.65 -24.34
C GLU A 193 8.89 -8.40 -24.02
N THR A 194 7.94 -8.40 -24.95
CA THR A 194 6.64 -9.10 -24.83
C THR A 194 6.45 -10.20 -25.88
N THR A 195 7.49 -10.56 -26.64
CA THR A 195 7.42 -11.57 -27.71
C THR A 195 8.52 -12.60 -27.53
N TRP A 196 8.11 -13.87 -27.45
CA TRP A 196 9.01 -14.98 -27.15
C TRP A 196 8.73 -16.12 -28.13
N ASP A 197 9.79 -16.70 -28.66
CA ASP A 197 9.69 -17.87 -29.51
C ASP A 197 9.71 -19.13 -28.64
N THR A 198 8.83 -20.07 -28.96
CA THR A 198 8.75 -21.34 -28.24
C THR A 198 10.02 -22.16 -28.44
N GLY A 199 10.74 -22.03 -29.56
CA GLY A 199 12.07 -22.63 -29.76
C GLY A 199 12.15 -24.15 -29.54
N GLY A 200 11.02 -24.87 -29.55
CA GLY A 200 10.92 -26.29 -29.19
C GLY A 200 10.67 -26.59 -27.69
N GLY A 201 10.54 -25.56 -26.85
CA GLY A 201 10.33 -25.61 -25.40
C GLY A 201 8.93 -26.08 -25.00
N PHE A 202 8.75 -27.39 -24.96
CA PHE A 202 7.69 -28.07 -24.19
C PHE A 202 8.25 -29.29 -23.42
N VAL A 203 9.58 -29.34 -23.23
CA VAL A 203 10.20 -30.51 -22.60
C VAL A 203 10.21 -30.32 -21.08
N GLY A 204 9.09 -30.68 -20.44
CA GLY A 204 9.07 -31.07 -19.03
C GLY A 204 8.65 -30.03 -17.98
N SER A 205 8.13 -28.86 -18.35
CA SER A 205 7.52 -27.96 -17.35
C SER A 205 6.09 -28.41 -17.02
N SER A 206 5.82 -28.71 -15.74
CA SER A 206 4.47 -28.98 -15.24
C SER A 206 3.61 -27.72 -15.10
N ASN A 207 4.14 -26.54 -15.46
CA ASN A 207 3.44 -25.28 -15.29
C ASN A 207 2.49 -25.00 -16.45
N MET A 208 1.20 -24.93 -16.12
CA MET A 208 0.14 -24.60 -17.06
C MET A 208 0.25 -23.18 -17.64
N ASP A 209 1.03 -22.29 -17.04
CA ASP A 209 1.24 -20.95 -17.57
C ASP A 209 2.03 -20.95 -18.88
N CYS A 210 2.88 -21.96 -19.11
CA CYS A 210 3.61 -22.09 -20.37
C CYS A 210 2.67 -22.33 -21.56
N THR A 211 1.55 -23.03 -21.34
CA THR A 211 0.55 -23.28 -22.39
C THR A 211 -0.43 -22.13 -22.54
N ARG A 212 -0.61 -21.32 -21.49
CA ARG A 212 -1.50 -20.14 -21.47
C ARG A 212 -0.84 -18.87 -22.02
N TRP A 213 0.49 -18.84 -22.14
CA TRP A 213 1.21 -17.72 -22.73
C TRP A 213 0.82 -17.52 -24.21
N SER A 214 0.68 -16.26 -24.62
CA SER A 214 0.40 -15.87 -26.01
C SER A 214 1.19 -14.62 -26.37
N ASN A 215 1.72 -14.56 -27.60
CA ASN A 215 2.38 -13.34 -28.12
C ASN A 215 1.36 -12.27 -28.59
N ASP A 216 0.06 -12.58 -28.58
CA ASP A 216 -0.99 -11.58 -28.80
C ASP A 216 -0.98 -10.56 -27.65
N GLN A 217 -0.77 -9.28 -27.99
CA GLN A 217 -0.69 -8.18 -27.03
C GLN A 217 -1.98 -7.97 -26.23
N GLN A 218 -3.12 -8.49 -26.70
CA GLN A 218 -4.40 -8.48 -25.98
C GLN A 218 -4.58 -9.67 -25.03
N GLN A 219 -3.73 -10.70 -25.12
CA GLN A 219 -3.84 -11.92 -24.32
C GLN A 219 -2.66 -12.07 -23.36
N LEU A 220 -1.41 -11.99 -23.86
CA LEU A 220 -0.17 -12.15 -23.08
C LEU A 220 -0.31 -13.24 -22.02
N CYS A 221 0.17 -13.00 -20.79
CA CYS A 221 -0.08 -13.87 -19.65
C CYS A 221 -1.23 -13.38 -18.76
N TYR A 222 -2.19 -12.58 -19.26
CA TYR A 222 -3.25 -12.01 -18.41
C TYR A 222 -4.16 -13.07 -17.76
N SER A 223 -4.19 -14.28 -18.31
CA SER A 223 -4.93 -15.43 -17.77
C SER A 223 -4.05 -16.39 -16.95
N CYS A 224 -2.75 -16.13 -16.85
CA CYS A 224 -1.79 -16.98 -16.12
C CYS A 224 -1.87 -16.78 -14.61
N ASP A 225 -1.47 -17.80 -13.87
CA ASP A 225 -1.33 -17.75 -12.41
C ASP A 225 -0.09 -16.92 -12.02
N SER A 226 0.92 -16.87 -12.86
CA SER A 226 2.08 -15.98 -12.75
C SER A 226 1.70 -14.50 -12.79
N CYS A 227 0.70 -14.12 -13.59
CA CYS A 227 0.20 -12.75 -13.62
C CYS A 227 -0.58 -12.40 -12.35
N LYS A 228 -1.41 -13.33 -11.85
CA LYS A 228 -2.06 -13.18 -10.54
C LYS A 228 -1.03 -12.98 -9.43
N ALA A 229 0.01 -13.82 -9.40
CA ALA A 229 1.10 -13.74 -8.44
C ALA A 229 1.87 -12.40 -8.56
N GLY A 230 2.15 -11.93 -9.78
CA GLY A 230 2.76 -10.62 -10.03
C GLY A 230 1.92 -9.44 -9.52
N VAL A 231 0.59 -9.52 -9.67
CA VAL A 231 -0.34 -8.54 -9.08
C VAL A 231 -0.30 -8.58 -7.55
N LEU A 232 -0.35 -9.78 -6.95
CA LEU A 232 -0.25 -9.95 -5.49
C LEU A 232 1.06 -9.38 -4.93
N ALA A 233 2.19 -9.65 -5.60
CA ALA A 233 3.49 -9.11 -5.24
C ALA A 233 3.54 -7.57 -5.32
N SER A 234 2.95 -6.99 -6.36
CA SER A 234 2.83 -5.53 -6.53
C SER A 234 2.00 -4.91 -5.41
N LEU A 235 0.90 -5.57 -5.02
CA LEU A 235 0.05 -5.15 -3.91
C LEU A 235 0.78 -5.24 -2.58
N LYS A 236 1.44 -6.35 -2.28
CA LYS A 236 2.28 -6.53 -1.09
C LYS A 236 3.33 -5.41 -0.98
N LYS A 237 4.00 -5.04 -2.08
CA LYS A 237 4.96 -3.94 -2.09
C LYS A 237 4.30 -2.60 -1.76
N SER A 238 3.09 -2.37 -2.26
CA SER A 238 2.32 -1.15 -1.99
C SER A 238 1.82 -1.11 -0.55
N TRP A 239 1.33 -2.23 -0.02
CA TRP A 239 0.86 -2.37 1.36
C TRP A 239 1.99 -2.13 2.35
N ARG A 240 3.19 -2.69 2.13
CA ARG A 240 4.35 -2.43 3.00
C ARG A 240 4.75 -0.96 3.06
N LYS A 241 4.65 -0.22 1.95
CA LYS A 241 4.89 1.24 1.95
C LYS A 241 3.86 1.98 2.80
N VAL A 242 2.59 1.59 2.71
CA VAL A 242 1.50 2.18 3.50
C VAL A 242 1.64 1.80 4.98
N SER A 243 1.99 0.55 5.30
CA SER A 243 2.25 0.09 6.67
C SER A 243 3.37 0.88 7.34
N TYR A 244 4.43 1.23 6.61
CA TYR A 244 5.49 2.09 7.14
C TYR A 244 4.96 3.47 7.59
N ILE A 245 4.12 4.11 6.76
CA ILE A 245 3.48 5.38 7.13
C ILE A 245 2.60 5.19 8.37
N TYR A 246 1.84 4.10 8.46
CA TYR A 246 1.02 3.80 9.62
C TYR A 246 1.82 3.59 10.91
N ILE A 247 2.99 2.95 10.84
CA ILE A 247 3.88 2.79 11.99
C ILE A 247 4.31 4.17 12.51
N LEU A 248 4.70 5.09 11.62
CA LEU A 248 5.07 6.46 12.03
C LEU A 248 3.91 7.20 12.71
N VAL A 249 2.69 7.04 12.19
CA VAL A 249 1.48 7.62 12.80
C VAL A 249 1.23 7.02 14.19
N VAL A 250 1.32 5.69 14.34
CA VAL A 250 1.14 5.03 15.64
C VAL A 250 2.17 5.54 16.66
N VAL A 251 3.44 5.67 16.28
CA VAL A 251 4.48 6.22 17.16
C VAL A 251 4.12 7.63 17.63
N PHE A 252 3.69 8.50 16.71
CA PHE A 252 3.25 9.85 17.07
C PHE A 252 2.04 9.84 18.02
N LEU A 253 1.04 9.00 17.76
CA LEU A 253 -0.14 8.87 18.61
C LEU A 253 0.19 8.34 20.00
N VAL A 254 1.14 7.40 20.11
CA VAL A 254 1.61 6.89 21.42
C VAL A 254 2.29 8.01 22.21
N ILE A 255 3.14 8.83 21.60
CA ILE A 255 3.78 9.97 22.27
C ILE A 255 2.71 10.97 22.75
N ALA A 256 1.73 11.28 21.90
CA ALA A 256 0.62 12.17 22.26
C ALA A 256 -0.24 11.60 23.40
N TYR A 257 -0.49 10.29 23.40
CA TYR A 257 -1.21 9.59 24.46
C TYR A 257 -0.47 9.66 25.80
N LEU A 258 0.84 9.40 25.82
CA LEU A 258 1.67 9.50 27.03
C LEU A 258 1.70 10.93 27.59
N GLY A 259 1.84 11.94 26.72
CA GLY A 259 1.78 13.34 27.12
C GLY A 259 0.42 13.74 27.71
N GLY A 260 -0.67 13.29 27.09
CA GLY A 260 -2.02 13.52 27.60
C GLY A 260 -2.27 12.82 28.94
N TRP A 261 -1.77 11.59 29.10
CA TRP A 261 -1.86 10.82 30.35
C TRP A 261 -1.12 11.51 31.50
N ASN A 262 0.11 11.96 31.26
CA ASN A 262 0.89 12.71 32.25
C ASN A 262 0.20 14.01 32.65
N SER A 263 -0.34 14.76 31.68
CA SER A 263 -1.12 15.97 31.94
C SER A 263 -2.36 15.68 32.78
N LEU A 264 -3.08 14.60 32.49
CA LEU A 264 -4.24 14.19 33.29
C LEU A 264 -3.86 13.85 34.73
N ASN A 265 -2.75 13.14 34.96
CA ASN A 265 -2.28 12.80 36.30
C ASN A 265 -1.96 14.04 37.12
N ILE A 266 -1.23 15.02 36.55
CA ILE A 266 -0.93 16.30 37.22
C ILE A 266 -2.22 17.04 37.60
N GLN A 267 -3.24 17.01 36.74
CA GLN A 267 -4.55 17.64 37.02
C GLN A 267 -5.33 16.90 38.13
N LEU A 268 -5.13 15.60 38.29
CA LEU A 268 -5.76 14.80 39.35
C LEU A 268 -5.04 14.98 40.69
N GLU A 269 -3.72 15.09 40.71
CA GLU A 269 -2.93 15.38 41.91
C GLU A 269 -3.26 16.78 42.46
N ASN A 270 -3.34 17.81 41.61
CA ASN A 270 -3.70 19.16 42.02
C ASN A 270 -5.16 19.31 42.52
N LYS A 271 -6.00 18.27 42.37
CA LYS A 271 -7.39 18.25 42.86
C LYS A 271 -7.55 17.51 44.19
N LYS A 272 -6.52 16.80 44.67
CA LYS A 272 -6.48 16.21 46.01
C LYS A 272 -5.95 17.23 47.02
#